data_AF-A0A7I4YM05-F1
#
_entry.id   AF-A0A7I4YM05-F1
#
_cell.length_a   1.000
_cell.length_b   1.000
_cell.length_c   1.000
_cell.angle_alpha   90.00
_cell.angle_beta   90.00
_cell.angle_gamma   90.00
#
_symmetry.space_group_name_H-M   'P 1'
#
loop_
_entity.id
_entity.type
_entity.pdbx_description
1 polymer ?
#
loop_
_entity_poly.entity_id
_entity_poly.type
_entity_poly.pdbx_seq_one_letter_code
_entity_poly.pdbx_strand_id
1 'polypeptide(L)'
;MMFNVAQTVAEVLIVIIYISVILTIVTSKSETFKNAFFIMFVATGFADVASVLASMIVRYRSELDLDKEHRHIVVLAVFLLGYTFIAHVIGNLLVAINRFSALCLVQKYDKIWSRKNVWIAIVFQYLISFLACIQVILSDSVCVRNADGICTGLEGLSKRTDQIGRSLYAGFPIIYAVVSLSVNVRLVFKWYRKSWNGSGPKPNEKNNKTLH
;
A
#
# COMPACT_ATOMS: atom_id res chain seq x y z
N MET A 1 30.14 -4.05 7.35
CA MET A 1 28.69 -4.31 7.49
C MET A 1 28.44 -5.68 6.91
N MET A 2 28.00 -6.69 7.68
CA MET A 2 27.66 -7.98 7.08
C MET A 2 26.37 -7.82 6.29
N PHE A 3 26.45 -8.04 4.97
CA PHE A 3 25.25 -8.07 4.13
C PHE A 3 24.35 -9.20 4.56
N ASN A 4 23.09 -8.87 4.82
CA ASN A 4 22.08 -9.90 4.99
C ASN A 4 21.70 -10.45 3.62
N VAL A 5 22.53 -11.34 3.09
CA VAL A 5 22.35 -11.99 1.78
C VAL A 5 20.95 -12.60 1.68
N ALA A 6 20.48 -13.23 2.76
CA ALA A 6 19.14 -13.81 2.81
C ALA A 6 18.03 -12.76 2.63
N GLN A 7 18.17 -11.59 3.24
CA GLN A 7 17.21 -10.49 3.07
C GLN A 7 17.18 -9.98 1.63
N THR A 8 18.34 -9.77 0.99
CA THR A 8 18.38 -9.35 -0.42
C THR A 8 17.72 -10.39 -1.33
N VAL A 9 18.02 -11.68 -1.13
CA VAL A 9 17.40 -12.76 -1.91
C VAL A 9 15.88 -12.74 -1.72
N ALA A 10 15.40 -12.59 -0.49
CA ALA A 10 13.97 -12.51 -0.21
C ALA A 10 13.30 -11.31 -0.91
N GLU A 11 13.92 -10.13 -0.86
CA GLU A 11 13.40 -8.93 -1.52
C GLU A 11 13.33 -9.07 -3.05
N VAL A 12 14.37 -9.63 -3.67
CA VAL A 12 14.39 -9.91 -5.11
C VAL A 12 13.27 -10.87 -5.49
N LEU A 13 13.11 -11.97 -4.73
CA LEU A 13 12.04 -12.94 -4.97
C LEU A 13 10.66 -12.29 -4.80
N ILE A 14 10.46 -11.47 -3.77
CA ILE A 14 9.21 -10.73 -3.55
C ILE A 14 8.90 -9.82 -4.74
N VAL A 15 9.88 -9.08 -5.25
CA VAL A 15 9.70 -8.20 -6.43
C VAL A 15 9.29 -9.01 -7.66
N ILE A 16 9.96 -10.14 -7.93
CA ILE A 16 9.63 -11.02 -9.06
C ILE A 16 8.18 -11.52 -8.94
N ILE A 17 7.77 -11.94 -7.74
CA ILE A 17 6.40 -12.40 -7.47
C ILE A 17 5.41 -11.26 -7.68
N TYR A 18 5.66 -10.08 -7.12
CA TYR A 18 4.77 -8.91 -7.28
C TYR A 18 4.61 -8.51 -8.75
N ILE A 19 5.71 -8.40 -9.49
CA ILE A 19 5.68 -8.09 -10.93
C ILE A 19 4.88 -9.15 -11.68
N SER A 20 5.10 -10.43 -11.39
CA SER A 20 4.37 -11.53 -12.04
C SER A 20 2.86 -11.47 -11.78
N VAL A 21 2.45 -11.17 -10.53
CA VAL A 21 1.04 -10.98 -10.16
C VAL A 21 0.44 -9.75 -10.87
N ILE A 22 1.14 -8.62 -10.88
CA ILE A 22 0.69 -7.39 -11.56
C ILE A 22 0.53 -7.64 -13.06
N LEU A 23 1.52 -8.26 -13.70
CA LEU A 23 1.46 -8.62 -15.12
C LEU A 23 0.30 -9.57 -15.41
N THR A 24 0.07 -10.57 -14.56
CA THR A 24 -1.06 -11.50 -14.72
C THR A 24 -2.40 -10.76 -14.67
N ILE A 25 -2.57 -9.84 -13.72
CA ILE A 25 -3.82 -9.06 -13.58
C ILE A 25 -4.00 -8.12 -14.79
N VAL A 26 -2.95 -7.41 -15.21
CA VAL A 26 -3.01 -6.44 -16.31
C VAL A 26 -3.20 -7.11 -17.68
N THR A 27 -2.61 -8.27 -17.90
CA THR A 27 -2.71 -9.02 -19.17
C THR A 27 -3.97 -9.86 -19.27
N SER A 28 -4.62 -10.16 -18.15
CA SER A 28 -5.83 -10.98 -18.15
C SER A 28 -7.00 -10.27 -18.84
N LYS A 29 -7.64 -10.97 -19.78
CA LYS A 29 -8.82 -10.48 -20.50
C LYS A 29 -10.13 -10.65 -19.71
N SER A 30 -10.09 -11.34 -18.57
CA SER A 30 -11.30 -11.63 -17.79
C SER A 30 -11.89 -10.36 -17.18
N GLU A 31 -13.20 -10.17 -17.34
CA GLU A 31 -13.97 -9.05 -16.77
C GLU A 31 -13.82 -8.96 -15.25
N THR A 32 -13.55 -10.08 -14.58
CA THR A 32 -13.31 -10.13 -13.12
C THR A 32 -12.14 -9.25 -12.70
N PHE A 33 -11.07 -9.18 -13.50
CA PHE A 33 -9.88 -8.37 -13.20
C PHE A 33 -10.05 -6.88 -13.51
N LYS A 34 -11.14 -6.50 -14.19
CA LYS A 34 -11.47 -5.08 -14.45
C LYS A 34 -12.23 -4.43 -13.28
N ASN A 35 -12.50 -5.18 -12.22
CA ASN A 35 -13.16 -4.67 -11.02
C ASN A 35 -12.28 -3.62 -10.30
N ALA A 36 -12.92 -2.65 -9.65
CA ALA A 36 -12.30 -1.59 -8.86
C ALA A 36 -11.20 -2.12 -7.92
N PHE A 37 -11.49 -3.24 -7.24
CA PHE A 37 -10.56 -3.91 -6.34
C PHE A 37 -9.20 -4.18 -7.00
N PHE A 38 -9.18 -4.79 -8.18
CA PHE A 38 -7.94 -5.16 -8.87
C PHE A 38 -7.19 -3.95 -9.39
N ILE A 39 -7.89 -2.90 -9.84
CA ILE A 39 -7.26 -1.65 -10.28
C ILE A 39 -6.51 -0.99 -9.11
N MET A 40 -7.14 -0.89 -7.93
CA MET A 40 -6.49 -0.36 -6.72
C MET A 40 -5.37 -1.27 -6.21
N PHE A 41 -5.56 -2.59 -6.28
CA PHE A 41 -4.54 -3.56 -5.90
C PHE A 41 -3.29 -3.42 -6.78
N VAL A 42 -3.46 -3.33 -8.10
CA VAL A 42 -2.36 -3.09 -9.04
C VAL A 42 -1.68 -1.75 -8.77
N ALA A 43 -2.45 -0.68 -8.57
CA ALA A 43 -1.90 0.63 -8.24
C ALA A 43 -1.05 0.59 -6.95
N THR A 44 -1.51 -0.12 -5.91
CA THR A 44 -0.77 -0.29 -4.66
C THR A 44 0.47 -1.16 -4.85
N GLY A 45 0.36 -2.25 -5.62
CA GLY A 45 1.50 -3.13 -5.94
C GLY A 45 2.63 -2.42 -6.69
N PHE A 46 2.32 -1.43 -7.53
CA PHE A 46 3.35 -0.58 -8.15
C PHE A 46 4.15 0.22 -7.11
N ALA A 47 3.49 0.76 -6.08
CA ALA A 47 4.18 1.43 -4.99
C ALA A 47 5.09 0.44 -4.23
N ASP A 48 4.63 -0.79 -4.00
CA ASP A 48 5.41 -1.81 -3.30
C ASP A 48 6.68 -2.19 -4.06
N VAL A 49 6.57 -2.44 -5.37
CA VAL A 49 7.73 -2.72 -6.22
C VAL A 49 8.72 -1.55 -6.20
N ALA A 50 8.23 -0.31 -6.37
CA ALA A 50 9.07 0.87 -6.31
C ALA A 50 9.75 1.05 -4.94
N SER A 51 9.06 0.71 -3.85
CA SER A 51 9.62 0.77 -2.49
C SER A 51 10.79 -0.19 -2.30
N VAL A 52 10.68 -1.43 -2.82
CA VAL A 52 11.74 -2.42 -2.71
C VAL A 52 12.94 -2.02 -3.55
N LEU A 53 12.72 -1.52 -4.77
CA LEU A 53 13.80 -1.00 -5.62
C LEU A 53 14.53 0.19 -4.96
N ALA A 54 13.79 1.13 -4.38
CA ALA A 54 14.37 2.26 -3.67
C ALA A 54 15.15 1.81 -2.42
N SER A 55 14.65 0.80 -1.69
CA SER A 55 15.32 0.19 -0.55
C SER A 55 16.66 -0.44 -0.96
N MET A 56 16.69 -1.13 -2.10
CA MET A 56 17.92 -1.69 -2.66
C MET A 56 18.95 -0.58 -2.97
N ILE A 57 18.53 0.51 -3.64
CA ILE A 57 19.43 1.63 -3.94
C ILE A 57 20.03 2.23 -2.67
N VAL A 58 19.20 2.47 -1.64
CA VAL A 58 19.68 3.03 -0.36
C VAL A 58 20.66 2.07 0.33
N ARG A 59 20.42 0.75 0.25
CA ARG A 59 21.31 -0.26 0.84
C ARG A 59 22.64 -0.37 0.13
N TYR A 60 22.64 -0.35 -1.20
CA TYR A 60 23.84 -0.51 -2.02
C TYR A 60 24.62 0.79 -2.24
N ARG A 61 24.16 1.92 -1.66
CA ARG A 61 24.78 3.24 -1.85
C ARG A 61 26.28 3.29 -1.57
N SER A 62 26.74 2.55 -0.54
CA SER A 62 28.14 2.54 -0.13
C SER A 62 29.02 1.67 -1.03
N GLU A 63 28.44 0.63 -1.65
CA GLU A 63 29.19 -0.24 -2.56
C GLU A 63 29.28 0.35 -3.98
N LEU A 64 28.25 1.09 -4.38
CA LEU A 64 28.16 1.72 -5.69
C LEU A 64 28.87 3.09 -5.75
N ASP A 65 29.55 3.51 -4.69
CA ASP A 65 30.20 4.82 -4.54
C ASP A 65 29.29 6.00 -4.93
N LEU A 66 27.99 5.91 -4.60
CA LEU A 66 26.98 6.91 -4.99
C LEU A 66 27.06 8.20 -4.16
N ASP A 67 28.07 8.33 -3.30
CA ASP A 67 28.08 9.26 -2.17
C ASP A 67 28.54 10.67 -2.55
N LYS A 68 29.37 10.80 -3.60
CA LYS A 68 29.89 12.10 -4.06
C LYS A 68 29.19 12.62 -5.31
N GLU A 69 29.19 11.85 -6.39
CA GLU A 69 28.68 12.32 -7.69
C GLU A 69 27.17 12.11 -7.86
N HIS A 70 26.59 11.16 -7.11
CA HIS A 70 25.23 10.68 -7.33
C HIS A 70 24.28 10.95 -6.15
N ARG A 71 24.53 12.00 -5.36
CA ARG A 71 23.70 12.39 -4.20
C ARG A 71 22.21 12.50 -4.55
N HIS A 72 21.89 13.01 -5.75
CA HIS A 72 20.50 13.14 -6.22
C HIS A 72 19.77 11.79 -6.32
N ILE A 73 20.47 10.70 -6.67
CA ILE A 73 19.89 9.36 -6.73
C ILE A 73 19.55 8.86 -5.34
N VAL A 74 20.41 9.09 -4.34
CA VAL A 74 20.17 8.69 -2.95
C VAL A 74 19.00 9.49 -2.36
N VAL A 75 18.94 10.80 -2.57
CA VAL A 75 17.82 11.65 -2.12
C VAL A 75 16.51 11.21 -2.78
N LEU A 76 16.53 10.92 -4.09
CA LEU A 76 15.38 10.41 -4.81
C LEU A 76 14.92 9.05 -4.27
N ALA A 77 15.85 8.14 -3.95
CA ALA A 77 15.53 6.84 -3.38
C ALA A 77 14.90 6.97 -1.97
N VAL A 78 15.44 7.85 -1.12
CA VAL A 78 14.86 8.15 0.20
C VAL A 78 13.46 8.78 0.06
N PHE A 79 13.28 9.69 -0.89
CA PHE A 79 11.96 10.25 -1.21
C PHE A 79 11.00 9.15 -1.67
N LEU A 80 11.42 8.29 -2.60
CA LEU A 80 10.61 7.19 -3.12
C LEU A 80 10.21 6.21 -2.02
N LEU A 81 11.09 5.91 -1.06
CA LEU A 81 10.75 5.07 0.09
C LEU A 81 9.60 5.66 0.91
N GLY A 82 9.69 6.94 1.28
CA GLY A 82 8.62 7.60 2.03
C GLY A 82 7.33 7.70 1.24
N TYR A 83 7.44 8.12 -0.03
CA TYR A 83 6.32 8.28 -0.95
C TYR A 83 5.56 6.98 -1.15
N THR A 84 6.27 5.90 -1.46
CA THR A 84 5.68 4.58 -1.71
C THR A 84 5.11 3.97 -0.43
N PHE A 85 5.73 4.18 0.73
CA PHE A 85 5.18 3.74 2.01
C PHE A 85 3.81 4.37 2.30
N ILE A 86 3.69 5.70 2.17
CA ILE A 86 2.41 6.38 2.41
C ILE A 86 1.39 5.96 1.35
N ALA A 87 1.80 5.83 0.09
CA ALA A 87 0.93 5.36 -0.98
C ALA A 87 0.44 3.93 -0.71
N HIS A 88 1.29 3.05 -0.18
CA HIS A 88 0.92 1.69 0.20
C HIS A 88 -0.13 1.68 1.31
N VAL A 89 0.08 2.45 2.38
CA VAL A 89 -0.86 2.51 3.51
C VAL A 89 -2.22 3.05 3.07
N ILE A 90 -2.26 4.12 2.27
CA ILE A 90 -3.50 4.68 1.72
C ILE A 90 -4.15 3.68 0.75
N GLY A 91 -3.36 3.03 -0.11
CA GLY A 91 -3.85 2.02 -1.05
C GLY A 91 -4.52 0.84 -0.34
N ASN A 92 -3.89 0.30 0.70
CA ASN A 92 -4.47 -0.76 1.52
C ASN A 92 -5.75 -0.31 2.24
N LEU A 93 -5.80 0.94 2.69
CA LEU A 93 -7.01 1.51 3.27
C LEU A 93 -8.15 1.57 2.24
N LEU A 94 -7.87 2.06 1.03
CA LEU A 94 -8.86 2.11 -0.06
C LEU A 94 -9.36 0.72 -0.43
N VAL A 95 -8.47 -0.27 -0.51
CA VAL A 95 -8.81 -1.68 -0.76
C VAL A 95 -9.72 -2.23 0.35
N ALA A 96 -9.43 -1.94 1.62
CA ALA A 96 -10.27 -2.35 2.74
C ALA A 96 -11.68 -1.71 2.68
N ILE A 97 -11.77 -0.40 2.41
CA ILE A 97 -13.04 0.32 2.26
C ILE A 97 -13.83 -0.21 1.05
N ASN A 98 -13.15 -0.54 -0.05
CA ASN A 98 -13.77 -1.14 -1.22
C ASN A 98 -14.40 -2.49 -0.90
N ARG A 99 -13.66 -3.40 -0.25
CA ARG A 99 -14.19 -4.70 0.20
C ARG A 99 -15.37 -4.53 1.15
N PHE A 100 -15.29 -3.59 2.08
CA PHE A 100 -16.39 -3.26 2.98
C PHE A 100 -17.63 -2.80 2.21
N SER A 101 -17.45 -1.90 1.25
CA SER A 101 -18.53 -1.36 0.42
C SER A 101 -19.17 -2.44 -0.44
N ALA A 102 -18.37 -3.35 -1.01
CA ALA A 102 -18.87 -4.47 -1.81
C ALA A 102 -19.82 -5.37 -1.02
N LEU A 103 -19.51 -5.61 0.26
CA LEU A 103 -20.30 -6.49 1.12
C LEU A 103 -21.48 -5.77 1.79
N CYS A 104 -21.31 -4.50 2.17
CA CYS A 104 -22.30 -3.77 2.96
C CYS A 104 -23.23 -2.88 2.13
N LEU A 105 -22.81 -2.46 0.95
CA LEU A 105 -23.49 -1.45 0.12
C LEU A 105 -23.70 -1.95 -1.32
N VAL A 106 -24.07 -3.23 -1.48
CA VAL A 106 -24.24 -3.90 -2.79
C VAL A 106 -25.00 -3.03 -3.80
N GLN A 107 -26.13 -2.45 -3.39
CA GLN A 107 -26.99 -1.62 -4.25
C GLN A 107 -26.32 -0.33 -4.77
N LYS A 108 -25.34 0.20 -4.04
CA LYS A 108 -24.65 1.46 -4.38
C LYS A 108 -23.20 1.22 -4.80
N TYR A 109 -22.73 -0.03 -4.81
CA TYR A 109 -21.33 -0.37 -5.02
C TYR A 109 -20.84 0.15 -6.37
N ASP A 110 -21.55 -0.14 -7.46
CA ASP A 110 -21.15 0.25 -8.82
C ASP A 110 -21.14 1.78 -9.02
N LYS A 111 -22.00 2.50 -8.29
CA LYS A 111 -22.03 3.97 -8.31
C LYS A 111 -20.85 4.57 -7.55
N ILE A 112 -20.52 4.03 -6.37
CA ILE A 112 -19.42 4.52 -5.54
C ILE A 112 -18.08 4.19 -6.20
N TRP A 113 -17.90 2.93 -6.61
CA TRP A 113 -16.66 2.39 -7.17
C TRP A 113 -16.68 2.32 -8.68
N SER A 114 -17.32 3.30 -9.33
CA SER A 114 -17.26 3.45 -10.78
C SER A 114 -15.80 3.63 -11.22
N ARG A 115 -15.48 3.21 -12.46
CA ARG A 115 -14.11 3.29 -12.99
C ARG A 115 -13.49 4.68 -12.86
N LYS A 116 -14.27 5.74 -13.07
CA LYS A 116 -13.83 7.14 -12.91
C LYS A 116 -13.45 7.45 -11.45
N ASN A 117 -14.30 7.04 -10.50
CA ASN A 117 -14.06 7.29 -9.08
C ASN A 117 -12.85 6.52 -8.55
N VAL A 118 -12.61 5.30 -9.06
CA VAL A 118 -11.42 4.50 -8.72
C VAL A 118 -10.14 5.22 -9.16
N TRP A 119 -10.10 5.72 -10.40
CA TRP A 119 -8.95 6.50 -10.87
C TRP A 119 -8.74 7.77 -10.07
N ILE A 120 -9.82 8.48 -9.73
CA ILE A 120 -9.75 9.66 -8.85
C ILE A 120 -9.15 9.27 -7.48
N ALA A 121 -9.59 8.16 -6.88
CA ALA A 121 -9.06 7.69 -5.60
C ALA A 121 -7.55 7.35 -5.69
N ILE A 122 -7.11 6.72 -6.78
CA ILE A 122 -5.69 6.41 -7.03
C ILE A 122 -4.88 7.70 -7.21
N VAL A 123 -5.40 8.69 -7.95
CA VAL A 123 -4.73 9.99 -8.08
C VAL A 123 -4.59 10.67 -6.72
N PHE A 124 -5.64 10.66 -5.88
CA PHE A 124 -5.56 11.20 -4.53
C PHE A 124 -4.57 10.43 -3.64
N GLN A 125 -4.54 9.10 -3.72
CA GLN A 125 -3.56 8.27 -3.00
C GLN A 125 -2.13 8.74 -3.27
N TYR A 126 -1.77 8.90 -4.55
CA TYR A 126 -0.43 9.32 -4.93
C TYR A 126 -0.18 10.80 -4.68
N LEU A 127 -1.16 11.68 -4.89
CA LEU A 127 -1.04 13.11 -4.63
C LEU A 127 -0.80 13.40 -3.13
N ILE A 128 -1.57 12.76 -2.24
CA ILE A 128 -1.39 12.90 -0.79
C ILE A 128 0.00 12.41 -0.37
N SER A 129 0.43 11.27 -0.92
CA SER A 129 1.76 10.71 -0.65
C SER A 129 2.88 11.63 -1.12
N PHE A 130 2.72 12.25 -2.29
CA PHE A 130 3.67 13.23 -2.83
C PHE A 130 3.78 14.45 -1.92
N LEU A 131 2.64 15.05 -1.55
CA LEU A 131 2.60 16.23 -0.67
C LEU A 131 3.18 15.94 0.72
N ALA A 132 2.99 14.74 1.25
CA ALA A 132 3.55 14.35 2.54
C ALA A 132 5.09 14.21 2.50
N CYS A 133 5.65 13.83 1.35
CA CYS A 133 7.08 13.56 1.19
C CYS A 133 7.87 14.67 0.48
N ILE A 134 7.22 15.68 -0.12
CA ILE A 134 7.91 16.74 -0.88
C ILE A 134 8.95 17.49 -0.04
N GLN A 135 8.70 17.62 1.26
CA GLN A 135 9.64 18.23 2.22
C GLN A 135 11.00 17.52 2.29
N VAL A 136 11.10 16.24 1.91
CA VAL A 136 12.36 15.50 1.84
C VAL A 136 13.24 16.04 0.71
N ILE A 137 12.65 16.30 -0.46
CA ILE A 137 13.35 16.87 -1.62
C ILE A 137 13.77 18.32 -1.34
N LEU A 138 12.91 19.09 -0.67
CA LEU A 138 13.18 20.49 -0.35
C LEU A 138 14.15 20.68 0.82
N SER A 139 14.54 19.61 1.51
CA SER A 139 15.46 19.72 2.65
C SER A 139 16.92 19.75 2.19
N ASP A 140 17.66 20.76 2.66
CA ASP A 140 19.11 20.88 2.46
C ASP A 140 19.85 19.84 3.31
N SER A 141 19.82 18.60 2.85
CA SER A 141 20.38 17.45 3.55
C SER A 141 21.89 17.33 3.36
N VAL A 142 22.69 17.84 4.29
CA VAL A 142 24.16 17.70 4.25
C VAL A 142 24.57 16.30 4.70
N CYS A 143 25.28 15.59 3.84
CA CYS A 143 25.87 14.32 4.22
C CYS A 143 26.93 14.52 5.34
N VAL A 144 26.75 13.86 6.48
CA VAL A 144 27.78 13.73 7.51
C VAL A 144 28.75 12.66 7.08
N ARG A 145 29.99 13.05 6.91
CA ARG A 145 31.07 12.10 6.70
C ARG A 145 31.69 11.71 8.04
N ASN A 146 31.88 10.42 8.23
CA ASN A 146 32.78 9.93 9.26
C ASN A 146 34.25 10.25 8.92
N ALA A 147 35.16 9.98 9.86
CA ALA A 147 36.60 10.10 9.66
C ALA A 147 37.12 9.35 8.41
N ASP A 148 36.45 8.27 8.02
CA ASP A 148 36.77 7.46 6.83
C ASP A 148 36.22 8.07 5.51
N GLY A 149 35.58 9.24 5.56
CA GLY A 149 35.00 9.90 4.40
C GLY A 149 33.65 9.32 3.92
N ILE A 150 33.16 8.27 4.57
CA ILE A 150 31.87 7.61 4.25
C ILE A 150 30.70 8.41 4.84
N CYS A 151 29.64 8.60 4.05
CA CYS A 151 28.40 9.19 4.54
C CYS A 151 27.64 8.25 5.48
N THR A 152 27.67 8.55 6.77
CA THR A 152 26.95 7.76 7.78
C THR A 152 25.54 8.25 8.02
N GLY A 153 25.26 9.52 7.71
CA GLY A 153 23.92 10.08 7.83
C GLY A 153 23.70 11.29 6.94
N LEU A 154 22.44 11.60 6.66
CA LEU A 154 22.02 12.92 6.21
C LEU A 154 21.78 13.76 7.47
N GLU A 155 22.75 14.58 7.90
CA GLU A 155 22.45 15.69 8.82
C GLU A 155 21.88 16.86 8.01
N GLY A 156 21.26 17.82 8.68
CA GLY A 156 20.58 18.93 8.00
C GLY A 156 19.15 18.62 7.56
N LEU A 157 18.67 17.37 7.73
CA LEU A 157 17.23 17.18 7.92
C LEU A 157 16.89 17.89 9.23
N SER A 158 16.24 19.05 9.12
CA SER A 158 15.88 19.84 10.30
C SER A 158 15.20 18.94 11.34
N LYS A 159 15.45 19.14 12.64
CA LYS A 159 14.76 18.38 13.71
C LYS A 159 13.25 18.30 13.47
N ARG A 160 12.69 19.36 12.85
CA ARG A 160 11.31 19.44 12.38
C ARG A 160 10.97 18.39 11.32
N THR A 161 11.78 18.22 10.26
CA THR A 161 11.53 17.22 9.20
C THR A 161 11.60 15.80 9.74
N ASP A 162 12.57 15.49 10.62
CA ASP A 162 12.66 14.18 11.28
C ASP A 162 11.43 13.91 12.18
N GLN A 163 11.03 14.89 12.99
CA GLN A 163 9.84 14.78 13.83
C GLN A 163 8.56 14.63 13.00
N ILE A 164 8.41 15.37 11.90
CA ILE A 164 7.26 15.23 10.98
C ILE A 164 7.28 13.84 10.35
N GLY A 165 8.43 13.40 9.84
CA GLY A 165 8.59 12.06 9.27
C GLY A 165 8.14 10.98 10.25
N ARG A 166 8.68 10.98 11.46
CA ARG A 166 8.29 10.04 12.52
C ARG A 166 6.80 10.09 12.83
N SER A 167 6.22 11.28 12.89
CA SER A 167 4.78 11.46 13.14
C SER A 167 3.93 10.90 12.01
N LEU A 168 4.33 11.06 10.74
CA LEU A 168 3.64 10.51 9.59
C LEU A 168 3.77 8.97 9.55
N TYR A 169 4.99 8.45 9.71
CA TYR A 169 5.27 7.02 9.69
C TYR A 169 4.62 6.26 10.86
N ALA A 170 4.37 6.91 11.99
CA ALA A 170 3.59 6.33 13.09
C ALA A 170 2.07 6.54 12.88
N GLY A 171 1.65 7.75 12.50
CA GLY A 171 0.25 8.15 12.42
C GLY A 171 -0.54 7.40 11.35
N PHE A 172 -0.02 7.32 10.12
CA PHE A 172 -0.72 6.66 9.02
C PHE A 172 -1.00 5.18 9.29
N PRO A 173 -0.02 4.35 9.74
CA PRO A 173 -0.29 2.96 10.09
C PRO A 173 -1.26 2.79 11.25
N ILE A 174 -1.23 3.65 12.26
CA ILE A 174 -2.19 3.58 13.38
C ILE A 174 -3.60 3.84 12.86
N ILE A 175 -3.80 4.89 12.06
CA ILE A 175 -5.11 5.20 11.46
C ILE A 175 -5.57 4.02 10.60
N TYR A 176 -4.70 3.51 9.74
CA TYR A 176 -4.98 2.34 8.91
C TYR A 176 -5.37 1.12 9.75
N ALA A 177 -4.60 0.79 10.79
CA ALA A 177 -4.86 -0.34 11.66
C ALA A 177 -6.22 -0.23 12.35
N VAL A 178 -6.56 0.95 12.89
CA VAL A 178 -7.85 1.20 13.54
C VAL A 178 -9.01 1.05 12.56
N VAL A 179 -8.92 1.67 11.38
CA VAL A 179 -10.00 1.61 10.37
C VAL A 179 -10.12 0.20 9.80
N SER A 180 -9.01 -0.43 9.43
CA SER A 180 -8.96 -1.78 8.87
C SER A 180 -9.50 -2.80 9.87
N LEU A 181 -9.10 -2.73 11.14
CA LEU A 181 -9.62 -3.60 12.19
C LEU A 181 -11.13 -3.40 12.37
N SER A 182 -11.59 -2.15 12.46
CA SER A 182 -13.01 -1.82 12.62
C SER A 182 -13.85 -2.36 11.45
N VAL A 183 -13.35 -2.23 10.23
CA VAL A 183 -13.99 -2.76 9.01
C VAL A 183 -14.04 -4.29 9.04
N ASN A 184 -12.91 -4.94 9.29
CA ASN A 184 -12.82 -6.41 9.28
C ASN A 184 -13.69 -7.04 10.37
N VAL A 185 -13.69 -6.48 11.59
CA VAL A 185 -14.55 -6.93 12.69
C VAL A 185 -16.03 -6.84 12.28
N ARG A 186 -16.47 -5.71 11.71
CA ARG A 186 -17.85 -5.56 11.24
C ARG A 186 -18.21 -6.55 10.13
N LEU A 187 -17.27 -6.86 9.24
CA LEU A 187 -17.47 -7.86 8.19
C LEU A 187 -17.66 -9.27 8.77
N VAL A 188 -16.81 -9.67 9.71
CA VAL A 188 -16.92 -10.98 10.39
C VAL A 188 -18.25 -11.10 11.11
N PHE A 189 -18.68 -10.07 11.86
CA PHE A 189 -19.96 -10.08 12.56
C PHE A 189 -21.15 -10.21 11.60
N LYS A 190 -21.15 -9.48 10.49
CA LYS A 190 -22.22 -9.60 9.47
C LYS A 190 -22.25 -10.98 8.82
N TRP A 191 -21.08 -11.52 8.49
CA TRP A 191 -20.97 -12.85 7.91
C TRP A 191 -21.49 -13.92 8.87
N TYR A 192 -21.09 -13.87 10.14
CA TYR A 192 -21.55 -14.78 11.18
C TYR A 192 -23.07 -14.73 11.36
N ARG A 193 -23.66 -13.52 11.44
CA ARG A 193 -25.12 -13.34 11.55
C ARG A 193 -25.88 -13.93 10.36
N LYS A 194 -25.35 -13.79 9.14
CA LYS A 194 -25.96 -14.36 7.93
C LYS A 194 -25.88 -15.89 7.92
N SER A 195 -24.76 -16.46 8.36
CA SER A 195 -24.58 -17.91 8.50
C SER A 195 -25.55 -18.51 9.53
N TRP A 196 -25.74 -17.84 10.66
CA TRP A 196 -26.69 -18.26 11.70
C TRP A 196 -28.14 -18.24 11.22
N ASN A 197 -28.57 -17.16 10.56
CA ASN A 197 -29.94 -17.05 10.05
C ASN A 197 -30.25 -18.04 8.91
N GLY A 198 -29.23 -18.49 8.16
CA GLY A 198 -29.39 -19.44 7.07
C GLY A 198 -29.41 -20.92 7.49
N SER A 199 -29.02 -21.22 8.73
CA SER A 199 -28.94 -22.59 9.27
C SER A 199 -30.13 -22.99 10.14
N GLY A 200 -31.08 -22.08 10.38
CA GLY A 200 -32.37 -22.44 10.98
C GLY A 200 -33.14 -23.42 10.08
N PRO A 201 -33.87 -24.40 10.65
CA PRO A 201 -34.68 -25.32 9.86
C PRO A 201 -35.64 -24.49 9.01
N LYS A 202 -35.58 -24.65 7.68
CA LYS A 202 -36.57 -24.06 6.79
C LYS A 202 -37.94 -24.53 7.30
N PRO A 203 -38.86 -23.62 7.67
CA PRO A 203 -40.19 -24.02 8.11
C PRO A 203 -40.73 -24.95 7.03
N ASN A 204 -41.11 -26.17 7.45
CA ASN A 204 -41.52 -27.25 6.56
C ASN A 204 -42.48 -26.69 5.50
N GLU A 205 -42.02 -26.60 4.25
CA GLU A 205 -42.84 -26.37 3.06
C GLU A 205 -43.63 -27.66 2.73
N LYS A 206 -44.18 -28.28 3.77
CA LYS A 206 -45.15 -29.36 3.71
C LYS A 206 -46.47 -28.68 4.09
N ASN A 207 -47.31 -28.34 3.10
CA ASN A 207 -48.78 -28.45 3.18
C ASN A 207 -49.57 -27.76 2.05
N ASN A 208 -48.97 -27.24 0.98
CA ASN A 208 -49.74 -26.67 -0.15
C ASN A 208 -49.83 -27.57 -1.40
N LYS A 209 -49.92 -28.89 -1.20
CA LYS A 209 -50.33 -29.86 -2.24
C LYS A 209 -51.63 -30.55 -1.84
N THR A 210 -52.72 -29.80 -1.72
CA THR A 210 -54.08 -30.33 -1.77
C THR A 210 -55.03 -29.24 -2.22
N LEU A 211 -55.85 -29.56 -3.22
CA LEU A 211 -56.87 -28.76 -3.92
C LEU A 211 -56.38 -28.06 -5.19
N HIS A 212 -56.24 -28.84 -6.26
CA HIS A 212 -57.02 -28.64 -7.49
C HIS A 212 -57.08 -29.95 -8.29
#